data_AF-A0A537JW71-F1
#
_entry.id   AF-A0A537JW71-F1
#
_cell.length_a   1.000
_cell.length_b   1.000
_cell.length_c   1.000
_cell.angle_alpha   90.00
_cell.angle_beta   90.00
_cell.angle_gamma   90.00
#
_symmetry.space_group_name_H-M   'P 1'
#
loop_
_entity.id
_entity.type
_entity.pdbx_description
1 polymer ?
#
loop_
_entity_poly.entity_id
_entity_poly.type
_entity_poly.pdbx_seq_one_letter_code
_entity_poly.pdbx_strand_id
1 'polypeptide(L)'
;MRMDPRVRTSVPDLQKQHNLSLQCYQDIKKCMEALNEIRIYKTTLAGPDSLNKRNLLDAIENTPQDSREPSFGRLNINFAALQNVLQGTDTPPTTQTVFAIKEAQKQLSELLKKWEVLKHK
;
A
#
# COMPACT_ATOMS: atom_id res chain seq x y z
N MET A 1 1.27 -36.58 2.41
CA MET A 1 2.65 -36.06 2.43
C MET A 1 2.97 -35.62 3.85
N ARG A 2 4.06 -36.12 4.44
CA ARG A 2 4.50 -35.77 5.80
C ARG A 2 5.61 -34.73 5.67
N MET A 3 5.43 -33.54 6.25
CA MET A 3 6.42 -32.46 6.22
C MET A 3 7.72 -32.88 6.93
N ASP A 4 8.85 -32.34 6.45
CA ASP A 4 10.16 -32.49 7.09
C ASP A 4 10.09 -31.93 8.52
N PRO A 5 10.50 -32.69 9.56
CA PRO A 5 10.37 -32.31 10.96
C PRO A 5 11.18 -31.06 11.36
N ARG A 6 12.00 -30.49 10.46
CA ARG A 6 12.71 -29.21 10.65
C ARG A 6 11.87 -28.00 10.22
N VAL A 7 10.80 -28.22 9.45
CA VAL A 7 9.84 -27.18 9.09
C VAL A 7 8.89 -26.96 10.27
N ARG A 8 9.13 -25.90 11.03
CA ARG A 8 8.31 -25.53 12.19
C ARG A 8 6.98 -24.86 11.80
N THR A 9 6.83 -24.46 10.54
CA THR A 9 5.69 -23.69 10.05
C THR A 9 4.66 -24.62 9.45
N SER A 10 3.43 -24.57 9.98
CA SER A 10 2.34 -25.43 9.52
C SER A 10 1.92 -25.07 8.08
N VAL A 11 1.35 -26.03 7.33
CA VAL A 11 0.76 -25.75 5.99
C VAL A 11 -0.22 -24.56 6.02
N PRO A 12 -1.14 -24.45 7.01
CA PRO A 12 -1.99 -23.26 7.15
C PRO A 12 -1.23 -21.95 7.29
N ASP A 13 -0.13 -21.95 8.04
CA ASP A 13 0.69 -20.75 8.24
C ASP A 13 1.44 -20.34 6.97
N LEU A 14 1.95 -21.30 6.20
CA LEU A 14 2.54 -21.04 4.88
C LEU A 14 1.50 -20.47 3.91
N GLN A 15 0.28 -21.03 3.90
CA GLN A 15 -0.81 -20.49 3.08
C GLN A 15 -1.15 -19.06 3.48
N LYS A 16 -1.21 -18.77 4.78
CA LYS A 16 -1.45 -17.42 5.30
C LYS A 16 -0.35 -16.45 4.89
N GLN A 17 0.91 -16.85 5.01
CA GLN A 17 2.07 -16.07 4.58
C GLN A 17 2.02 -15.76 3.08
N HIS A 18 1.72 -16.76 2.26
CA HIS A 18 1.57 -16.61 0.82
C HIS A 18 0.43 -15.64 0.47
N ASN A 19 -0.75 -15.80 1.07
CA ASN A 19 -1.90 -14.94 0.82
C ASN A 19 -1.61 -13.49 1.18
N LEU A 20 -0.96 -13.25 2.33
CA LEU A 20 -0.56 -11.90 2.75
C LEU A 20 0.47 -11.29 1.80
N SER A 21 1.43 -12.10 1.31
CA SER A 21 2.45 -11.63 0.36
C SER A 21 1.83 -11.24 -0.98
N LEU A 22 0.91 -12.05 -1.51
CA LEU A 22 0.15 -11.74 -2.71
C LEU A 22 -0.69 -10.47 -2.54
N GLN A 23 -1.29 -10.30 -1.36
CA GLN A 23 -2.08 -9.12 -1.04
C GLN A 23 -1.21 -7.85 -1.02
N CYS A 24 -0.05 -7.87 -0.35
CA CYS A 24 0.90 -6.75 -0.37
C CYS A 24 1.33 -6.42 -1.80
N TYR A 25 1.64 -7.41 -2.62
CA TYR A 25 1.97 -7.21 -4.03
C TYR A 25 0.85 -6.50 -4.81
N GLN A 26 -0.39 -6.94 -4.63
CA GLN A 26 -1.54 -6.30 -5.28
C GLN A 26 -1.76 -4.87 -4.78
N ASP A 27 -1.54 -4.60 -3.50
CA ASP A 27 -1.73 -3.28 -2.91
C ASP A 27 -0.60 -2.30 -3.33
N ILE A 28 0.63 -2.79 -3.51
CA ILE A 28 1.73 -2.06 -4.19
C ILE A 28 1.30 -1.65 -5.60
N LYS A 29 0.77 -2.59 -6.38
CA LYS A 29 0.31 -2.32 -7.75
C LYS A 29 -0.76 -1.20 -7.78
N LYS A 30 -1.74 -1.27 -6.88
CA LYS A 30 -2.77 -0.21 -6.75
C LYS A 30 -2.17 1.14 -6.40
N CYS A 31 -1.18 1.19 -5.50
CA CYS A 31 -0.48 2.44 -5.18
C CYS A 31 0.21 3.02 -6.42
N MET A 32 0.94 2.17 -7.17
CA MET A 32 1.63 2.60 -8.40
C MET A 32 0.67 3.09 -9.48
N GLU A 33 -0.46 2.41 -9.66
CA GLU A 33 -1.52 2.81 -10.59
C GLU A 33 -2.08 4.19 -10.21
N ALA A 34 -2.46 4.39 -8.94
CA ALA A 34 -2.96 5.67 -8.46
C ALA A 34 -1.92 6.81 -8.61
N LEU A 35 -0.64 6.55 -8.28
CA LEU A 35 0.45 7.51 -8.47
C LEU A 35 0.60 7.91 -9.95
N ASN A 36 0.55 6.94 -10.85
CA ASN A 36 0.64 7.19 -12.29
C ASN A 36 -0.57 7.98 -12.80
N GLU A 37 -1.78 7.63 -12.37
CA GLU A 37 -3.00 8.37 -12.71
C GLU A 37 -2.95 9.81 -12.22
N ILE A 38 -2.55 10.05 -10.97
CA ILE A 38 -2.39 11.39 -10.40
C ILE A 38 -1.38 12.20 -11.21
N ARG A 39 -0.24 11.60 -11.56
CA ARG A 39 0.80 12.27 -12.35
C ARG A 39 0.26 12.69 -13.72
N ILE A 40 -0.45 11.79 -14.42
CA ILE A 40 -1.08 12.11 -15.70
C ILE A 40 -2.15 13.19 -15.52
N TYR A 41 -2.98 13.09 -14.49
CA TYR A 41 -4.04 14.06 -14.24
C TYR A 41 -3.49 15.46 -13.96
N LYS A 42 -2.35 15.60 -13.27
CA LYS A 42 -1.71 16.90 -13.04
C LYS A 42 -1.29 17.61 -14.33
N THR A 43 -0.98 16.87 -15.40
CA THR A 43 -0.61 17.48 -16.70
C THR A 43 -1.82 18.02 -17.45
N THR A 44 -3.03 17.50 -17.19
CA THR A 44 -4.27 17.98 -17.81
C THR A 44 -4.88 19.18 -17.08
N LEU A 45 -4.40 19.50 -15.87
CA LEU A 45 -4.87 20.65 -15.10
C LEU A 45 -4.43 21.97 -15.74
N ALA A 46 -5.41 22.74 -16.21
CA ALA A 46 -5.25 24.10 -16.70
C ALA A 46 -6.28 25.03 -16.03
N GLY A 47 -5.95 26.31 -15.93
CA GLY A 47 -6.84 27.34 -15.38
C GLY A 47 -6.50 27.79 -13.95
N PRO A 48 -7.21 28.82 -13.44
CA PRO A 48 -6.89 29.49 -12.17
C PRO A 48 -7.00 28.59 -10.94
N ASP A 49 -7.93 27.62 -10.95
CA ASP A 49 -8.12 26.68 -9.82
C ASP A 49 -7.13 25.50 -9.83
N SER A 50 -6.28 25.40 -10.85
CA SER A 50 -5.33 24.28 -10.99
C SER A 50 -4.32 24.19 -9.85
N LEU A 51 -3.94 25.33 -9.24
CA LEU A 51 -2.97 25.35 -8.14
C LEU A 51 -3.51 24.68 -6.88
N ASN A 52 -4.73 25.03 -6.46
CA ASN A 52 -5.38 24.42 -5.30
C ASN A 52 -5.56 22.92 -5.50
N LYS A 53 -5.97 22.53 -6.72
CA LYS A 53 -6.14 21.12 -7.06
C LYS A 53 -4.82 20.36 -7.06
N ARG A 54 -3.73 20.94 -7.61
CA ARG A 54 -2.39 20.35 -7.54
C ARG A 54 -1.94 20.12 -6.10
N ASN A 55 -2.10 21.11 -5.22
CA ASN A 55 -1.74 20.99 -3.80
C ASN A 55 -2.48 19.83 -3.11
N LEU A 56 -3.78 19.65 -3.39
CA LEU A 56 -4.56 18.52 -2.87
C LEU A 56 -4.05 17.17 -3.40
N LEU A 57 -3.64 17.14 -4.67
CA LEU A 57 -3.05 15.94 -5.28
C LEU A 57 -1.65 15.64 -4.75
N ASP A 58 -0.82 16.65 -4.52
CA ASP A 58 0.48 16.51 -3.88
C ASP A 58 0.35 15.87 -2.49
N ALA A 59 -0.64 16.33 -1.71
CA ALA A 59 -0.87 15.81 -0.35
C ALA A 59 -1.22 14.31 -0.30
N ILE A 60 -1.93 13.77 -1.31
CA ILE A 60 -2.24 12.33 -1.38
C ILE A 60 -1.14 11.52 -2.08
N GLU A 61 -0.35 12.16 -2.94
CA GLU A 61 0.77 11.52 -3.65
C GLU A 61 1.94 11.26 -2.67
N ASN A 62 2.45 12.33 -2.07
CA ASN A 62 3.57 12.31 -1.15
C ASN A 62 3.38 13.35 -0.05
N THR A 63 3.21 12.89 1.19
CA THR A 63 3.18 13.78 2.35
C THR A 63 4.61 14.14 2.78
N PRO A 64 4.80 15.29 3.45
CA PRO A 64 6.07 15.63 4.10
C PRO A 64 6.57 14.51 5.03
N GLN A 65 7.88 14.42 5.21
CA GLN A 65 8.53 13.33 5.97
C GLN A 65 8.11 13.32 7.45
N ASP A 66 7.84 14.49 8.02
CA ASP A 66 7.36 14.69 9.39
C ASP A 66 5.85 14.51 9.54
N SER A 67 5.12 14.37 8.43
CA SER A 67 3.68 14.16 8.46
C SER A 67 3.31 12.73 8.86
N ARG A 68 2.25 12.63 9.68
CA ARG A 68 1.61 11.35 10.03
C ARG A 68 0.54 10.94 9.02
N GLU A 69 0.21 11.81 8.08
CA GLU A 69 -0.80 11.54 7.05
C GLU A 69 -0.34 10.40 6.12
N PRO A 70 -1.24 9.47 5.74
CA PRO A 70 -0.93 8.47 4.74
C PRO A 70 -0.87 9.11 3.34
N SER A 71 0.01 8.59 2.49
CA SER A 71 0.08 8.95 1.07
C SER A 71 0.31 7.69 0.23
N PHE A 72 0.00 7.72 -1.06
CA PHE A 72 0.25 6.56 -1.94
C PHE A 72 1.73 6.20 -1.99
N GLY A 73 2.64 7.19 -2.04
CA GLY A 73 4.08 6.98 -1.98
C GLY A 73 4.53 6.30 -0.69
N ARG A 74 4.03 6.75 0.47
CA ARG A 74 4.35 6.13 1.78
C ARG A 74 3.80 4.72 1.88
N LEU A 75 2.55 4.48 1.46
CA LEU A 75 1.95 3.15 1.50
C LEU A 75 2.65 2.18 0.56
N ASN A 76 3.06 2.62 -0.64
CA ASN A 76 3.83 1.81 -1.56
C ASN A 76 5.12 1.27 -0.92
N ILE A 77 5.89 2.15 -0.25
CA ILE A 77 7.11 1.77 0.48
C ILE A 77 6.77 0.85 1.65
N ASN A 78 5.71 1.15 2.40
CA ASN A 78 5.29 0.35 3.55
C ASN A 78 4.89 -1.09 3.14
N PHE A 79 4.07 -1.24 2.10
CA PHE A 79 3.70 -2.56 1.59
C PHE A 79 4.91 -3.33 1.05
N ALA A 80 5.88 -2.67 0.40
CA ALA A 80 7.11 -3.31 -0.03
C ALA A 80 7.95 -3.80 1.17
N ALA A 81 8.05 -3.00 2.24
CA ALA A 81 8.73 -3.42 3.47
C ALA A 81 8.02 -4.62 4.14
N LEU A 82 6.69 -4.59 4.24
CA LEU A 82 5.89 -5.69 4.78
C LEU A 82 6.02 -6.96 3.92
N GLN A 83 6.05 -6.82 2.60
CA GLN A 83 6.28 -7.94 1.68
C GLN A 83 7.65 -8.56 1.87
N ASN A 84 8.71 -7.76 2.04
CA ASN A 84 10.05 -8.26 2.34
C ASN A 84 10.09 -9.03 3.66
N VAL A 85 9.39 -8.54 4.71
CA VAL A 85 9.26 -9.28 5.99
C VAL A 85 8.57 -10.62 5.79
N LEU A 86 7.51 -10.67 4.98
CA LEU A 86 6.80 -11.91 4.67
C LEU A 86 7.64 -12.88 3.82
N GLN A 87 8.60 -12.40 3.02
CA GLN A 87 9.44 -13.25 2.18
C GLN A 87 10.73 -13.69 2.89
N GLY A 88 11.25 -12.90 3.83
CA GLY A 88 12.53 -13.12 4.48
C GLY A 88 12.52 -14.01 5.72
N THR A 89 11.39 -14.67 6.04
CA THR A 89 11.28 -15.47 7.26
C THR A 89 10.71 -16.87 6.99
N ASP A 90 11.36 -17.89 7.56
CA ASP A 90 10.87 -19.28 7.59
C ASP A 90 9.84 -19.51 8.72
N THR A 91 9.36 -18.42 9.33
CA THR A 91 8.43 -18.41 10.46
C THR A 91 7.08 -17.82 10.07
N PRO A 92 5.98 -18.23 10.72
CA PRO A 92 4.66 -17.67 10.45
C PRO A 92 4.62 -16.14 10.61
N PRO A 93 3.76 -15.44 9.85
CA PRO A 93 3.59 -14.01 9.98
C PRO A 93 3.12 -13.64 11.39
N THR A 94 3.88 -12.76 12.05
CA THR A 94 3.56 -12.30 13.40
C THR A 94 2.22 -11.55 13.44
N THR A 95 1.57 -11.51 14.60
CA THR A 95 0.35 -10.72 14.80
C THR A 95 0.57 -9.25 14.46
N GLN A 96 1.76 -8.71 14.76
CA GLN A 96 2.14 -7.34 14.45
C GLN A 96 2.21 -7.10 12.93
N THR A 97 2.82 -8.01 12.17
CA THR A 97 2.87 -7.94 10.71
C THR A 97 1.46 -7.98 10.11
N VAL A 98 0.60 -8.89 10.58
CA VAL A 98 -0.78 -9.01 10.10
C VAL A 98 -1.58 -7.73 10.39
N PHE A 99 -1.41 -7.15 11.59
CA PHE A 99 -2.08 -5.90 11.95
C PHE A 99 -1.60 -4.73 11.09
N ALA A 100 -0.28 -4.60 10.88
CA ALA A 100 0.31 -3.55 10.06
C ALA A 100 -0.18 -3.60 8.61
N ILE A 101 -0.32 -4.81 8.02
CA ILE A 101 -0.90 -4.97 6.69
C ILE A 101 -2.35 -4.48 6.67
N LYS A 102 -3.19 -4.92 7.61
CA LYS A 102 -4.60 -4.50 7.67
C LYS A 102 -4.77 -3.00 7.82
N GLU A 103 -3.95 -2.37 8.65
CA GLU A 103 -3.98 -0.92 8.84
C GLU A 103 -3.55 -0.17 7.57
N ALA A 104 -2.47 -0.61 6.92
CA ALA A 104 -2.04 -0.04 5.64
C ALA A 104 -3.11 -0.20 4.55
N GLN A 105 -3.83 -1.33 4.51
CA GLN A 105 -4.93 -1.57 3.58
C GLN A 105 -6.12 -0.65 3.82
N LYS A 106 -6.47 -0.40 5.09
CA LYS A 106 -7.52 0.55 5.45
C LYS A 106 -7.14 1.96 4.94
N GLN A 107 -5.91 2.39 5.19
CA GLN A 107 -5.40 3.67 4.71
C GLN A 107 -5.39 3.75 3.18
N LEU A 108 -5.03 2.67 2.49
CA LEU A 108 -5.10 2.60 1.02
C LEU A 108 -6.53 2.78 0.52
N SER A 109 -7.51 2.11 1.14
CA SER A 109 -8.92 2.26 0.77
C SER A 109 -9.42 3.69 0.94
N GLU A 110 -9.01 4.36 2.02
CA GLU A 110 -9.34 5.76 2.27
C GLU A 110 -8.70 6.70 1.24
N LEU A 111 -7.43 6.47 0.88
CA LEU A 111 -6.75 7.24 -0.15
C LEU A 111 -7.35 7.05 -1.54
N LEU A 112 -7.71 5.82 -1.91
CA LEU A 112 -8.41 5.54 -3.18
C LEU A 112 -9.74 6.30 -3.24
N LYS A 113 -10.53 6.30 -2.17
CA LYS A 113 -11.76 7.10 -2.10
C LYS A 113 -11.49 8.59 -2.24
N LYS A 114 -10.46 9.13 -1.57
CA LYS A 114 -10.06 10.54 -1.73
C LYS A 114 -9.65 10.86 -3.17
N TRP A 115 -8.91 9.95 -3.82
CA TRP A 115 -8.51 10.10 -5.22
C TRP A 115 -9.72 10.16 -6.16
N GLU A 116 -10.66 9.21 -6.04
CA GLU A 116 -11.88 9.22 -6.87
C GLU A 116 -12.67 10.53 -6.73
N VAL A 117 -12.81 11.05 -5.50
CA VAL A 117 -13.47 12.35 -5.28
C VAL A 117 -12.72 13.50 -5.98
N LEU A 118 -11.40 13.53 -5.88
CA LEU A 118 -10.57 14.60 -6.48
C LEU A 118 -10.53 14.53 -8.02
N LYS A 119 -10.63 13.33 -8.58
CA LYS A 119 -10.67 13.10 -10.03
C LYS A 119 -11.93 13.69 -10.67
N HIS A 120 -13.07 13.62 -9.96
CA HIS A 120 -14.38 14.07 -10.43
C HIS A 120 -14.81 15.47 -9.99
N LYS A 121 -14.15 16.05 -8.99
CA LYS A 121 -14.39 17.42 -8.51
C LYS A 121 -13.83 18.47 -9.48
#